data_AF-A0AAT9HD82-F1
#
_entry.id   AF-A0AAT9HD82-F1
#
_cell.length_a   1.000
_cell.length_b   1.000
_cell.length_c   1.000
_cell.angle_alpha   90.00
_cell.angle_beta   90.00
_cell.angle_gamma   90.00
#
_symmetry.space_group_name_H-M   'P 1'
#
loop_
_entity.id
_entity.type
_entity.pdbx_description
1 polymer ?
#
loop_
_entity_poly.entity_id
_entity_poly.type
_entity_poly.pdbx_seq_one_letter_code
_entity_poly.pdbx_strand_id
1 'polypeptide(L)'
;MPLHPVAIELLTEVGPMAVSSANLTGHPAPEDCDAAQGMLGDSVSVYLDGGPTPGIVPSSIVDVTRPVPVLLREGAISPEELRKVVPDLEVAN
;
A
#
# COMPACT_ATOMS: atom_id res chain seq x y z
N MET A 1 6.38 -2.04 -6.46
CA MET A 1 5.31 -2.22 -7.46
C MET A 1 4.12 -2.87 -6.77
N PRO A 2 2.87 -2.41 -6.95
CA PRO A 2 1.70 -3.09 -6.36
C PRO A 2 1.52 -4.49 -6.94
N LEU A 3 1.10 -5.44 -6.11
CA LEU A 3 0.74 -6.79 -6.55
C LEU A 3 -0.75 -6.84 -6.94
N HIS A 4 -1.13 -6.06 -7.95
CA HIS A 4 -2.50 -6.02 -8.46
C HIS A 4 -2.51 -5.74 -9.97
N PRO A 5 -3.13 -6.60 -10.81
CA PRO A 5 -3.04 -6.48 -12.27
C PRO A 5 -3.57 -5.14 -12.79
N VAL A 6 -4.75 -4.71 -12.31
CA VAL A 6 -5.35 -3.42 -12.72
C VAL A 6 -4.46 -2.23 -12.33
N ALA A 7 -3.82 -2.26 -11.16
CA ALA A 7 -2.96 -1.17 -10.71
C ALA A 7 -1.66 -1.11 -11.54
N ILE A 8 -1.12 -2.26 -11.92
CA ILE A 8 0.06 -2.36 -12.79
C ILE A 8 -0.26 -1.82 -14.18
N GLU A 9 -1.40 -2.21 -14.76
CA GLU A 9 -1.86 -1.74 -16.08
C GLU A 9 -2.04 -0.22 -16.07
N LEU A 10 -2.73 0.32 -15.06
CA LEU A 10 -2.89 1.77 -14.88
C LEU A 10 -1.53 2.49 -14.84
N LEU A 11 -0.61 2.05 -13.99
CA LEU A 11 0.72 2.65 -13.85
C LEU A 11 1.57 2.55 -15.12
N THR A 12 1.33 1.52 -15.94
CA THR A 12 2.02 1.35 -17.23
C THR A 12 1.57 2.41 -18.23
N GLU A 13 0.28 2.73 -18.26
CA GLU A 13 -0.30 3.72 -19.17
C GLU A 13 -0.04 5.16 -18.70
N VAL A 14 -0.15 5.44 -17.41
CA VAL A 14 -0.11 6.82 -16.87
C VAL A 14 1.25 7.23 -16.29
N GLY A 15 2.14 6.26 -16.08
CA GLY A 15 3.41 6.46 -15.41
C GLY A 15 3.33 6.44 -13.87
N PRO A 16 4.42 6.82 -13.17
CA PRO A 16 4.48 6.80 -11.71
C PRO A 16 3.43 7.69 -11.05
N MET A 17 2.78 7.18 -10.00
CA MET A 17 1.80 7.92 -9.22
C MET A 17 2.19 7.97 -7.75
N ALA A 18 2.07 9.16 -7.14
CA ALA A 18 2.04 9.29 -5.69
C ALA A 18 0.63 8.96 -5.19
N VAL A 19 0.51 7.94 -4.35
CA VAL A 19 -0.77 7.44 -3.86
C VAL A 19 -0.76 7.24 -2.35
N SER A 20 -1.92 7.45 -1.73
CA SER A 20 -2.24 7.05 -0.36
C SER A 20 -3.45 6.11 -0.38
N SER A 21 -3.85 5.61 0.78
CA SER A 21 -5.13 4.90 0.91
C SER A 21 -6.30 5.84 0.58
N ALA A 22 -7.34 5.29 -0.07
CA ALA A 22 -8.48 6.03 -0.60
C ALA A 22 -9.55 6.30 0.46
N ASN A 23 -9.15 6.87 1.60
CA ASN A 23 -10.03 7.19 2.73
C ASN A 23 -9.81 8.63 3.20
N LEU A 24 -10.80 9.12 3.97
CA LEU A 24 -10.61 10.33 4.76
C LEU A 24 -9.57 10.10 5.86
N THR A 25 -8.79 11.13 6.17
CA THR A 25 -7.77 11.08 7.22
C THR A 25 -8.38 10.62 8.55
N GLY A 26 -7.75 9.62 9.18
CA GLY A 26 -8.21 9.06 10.45
C GLY A 26 -9.28 7.96 10.33
N HIS A 27 -9.81 7.71 9.13
CA HIS A 27 -10.72 6.60 8.86
C HIS A 27 -9.95 5.35 8.41
N PRO A 28 -10.53 4.14 8.58
CA PRO A 28 -10.00 2.93 7.97
C PRO A 28 -9.94 3.04 6.45
N ALA A 29 -8.98 2.34 5.83
CA ALA A 29 -8.92 2.23 4.38
C ALA A 29 -10.13 1.44 3.86
N PRO A 30 -10.74 1.83 2.72
CA PRO A 30 -11.85 1.09 2.13
C PRO A 30 -11.38 -0.26 1.57
N GLU A 31 -12.26 -1.25 1.61
CA GLU A 31 -12.01 -2.57 1.04
C GLU A 31 -12.55 -2.73 -0.38
N ASP A 32 -13.40 -1.81 -0.84
CA ASP A 32 -13.98 -1.80 -2.19
C ASP A 32 -14.19 -0.36 -2.70
N CYS A 33 -14.58 -0.26 -3.98
CA CYS A 33 -14.77 1.02 -4.66
C CYS A 33 -15.96 1.81 -4.09
N ASP A 34 -17.04 1.12 -3.72
CA ASP A 34 -18.24 1.73 -3.15
C ASP A 34 -17.96 2.40 -1.80
N ALA A 35 -17.20 1.75 -0.92
CA ALA A 35 -16.77 2.31 0.35
C ALA A 35 -15.85 3.53 0.15
N ALA A 36 -14.94 3.48 -0.82
CA ALA A 36 -14.10 4.61 -1.18
C ALA A 36 -14.94 5.81 -1.68
N GLN A 37 -15.91 5.55 -2.56
CA GLN A 37 -16.81 6.57 -3.09
C GLN A 37 -17.73 7.15 -2.01
N GLY A 38 -18.21 6.32 -1.09
CA GLY A 38 -18.99 6.77 0.07
C GLY A 38 -18.21 7.73 0.98
N MET A 39 -16.88 7.58 1.07
CA MET A 39 -16.01 8.46 1.86
C MET A 39 -15.60 9.73 1.11
N LEU A 40 -15.19 9.61 -0.15
CA LEU A 40 -14.54 10.69 -0.90
C LEU A 40 -15.51 11.47 -1.80
N GLY A 41 -16.62 10.86 -2.22
CA GLY A 41 -17.67 11.49 -3.04
C GLY A 41 -17.11 12.28 -4.22
N ASP A 42 -17.60 13.50 -4.38
CA ASP A 42 -17.26 14.40 -5.50
C ASP A 42 -15.86 15.03 -5.38
N SER A 43 -15.11 14.79 -4.30
CA SER A 43 -13.72 15.25 -4.19
C SER A 43 -12.76 14.47 -5.10
N VAL A 44 -13.22 13.33 -5.63
CA VAL A 44 -12.50 12.48 -6.57
C VAL A 44 -13.29 12.42 -7.87
N SER A 45 -12.62 12.70 -8.99
CA SER A 45 -13.25 12.76 -10.32
C SER A 45 -13.43 11.39 -10.97
N VAL A 46 -12.62 10.40 -10.59
CA VAL A 46 -12.58 9.09 -11.23
C VAL A 46 -12.42 8.01 -10.17
N TYR A 47 -13.28 7.00 -10.24
CA TYR A 47 -13.20 5.78 -9.46
C TYR A 47 -13.00 4.60 -10.42
N LEU A 48 -12.00 3.77 -10.15
CA LEU A 48 -11.69 2.58 -10.94
C LEU A 48 -12.03 1.34 -10.11
N ASP A 49 -13.17 0.73 -10.40
CA ASP A 49 -13.64 -0.45 -9.67
C ASP A 49 -12.92 -1.72 -10.17
N GLY A 50 -12.04 -2.26 -9.32
CA GLY A 50 -11.34 -3.52 -9.52
C GLY A 50 -11.91 -4.68 -8.70
N GLY A 51 -13.07 -4.49 -8.06
CA GLY A 51 -13.63 -5.39 -7.06
C GLY A 51 -13.00 -5.24 -5.66
N PRO A 52 -13.38 -6.11 -4.71
CA PRO A 52 -12.87 -6.07 -3.34
C PRO A 52 -11.36 -6.31 -3.29
N THR A 53 -10.69 -5.60 -2.39
CA THR A 53 -9.28 -5.83 -2.09
C THR A 53 -9.10 -7.15 -1.35
N PRO A 54 -7.99 -7.88 -1.58
CA PRO A 54 -7.74 -9.17 -0.92
C PRO A 54 -7.41 -9.03 0.59
N GLY A 55 -7.37 -7.82 1.15
CA GLY A 55 -7.21 -7.59 2.59
C GLY A 55 -6.77 -6.16 2.96
N ILE A 56 -6.87 -5.86 4.25
CA ILE A 56 -6.62 -4.52 4.84
C ILE A 56 -5.17 -4.25 5.25
N VAL A 57 -4.27 -5.22 5.11
CA VAL A 57 -2.91 -5.04 5.63
C VAL A 57 -2.11 -4.11 4.71
N PRO A 58 -1.69 -2.94 5.18
CA PRO A 58 -0.94 -2.00 4.35
C PRO A 58 0.44 -2.57 3.97
N SER A 59 1.12 -1.94 3.01
CA SER A 59 2.48 -2.34 2.66
C SER A 59 3.47 -2.18 3.83
N SER A 60 4.41 -3.12 3.93
CA SER A 60 5.59 -2.95 4.80
C SER A 60 6.48 -1.83 4.24
N ILE A 61 7.08 -1.03 5.12
CA ILE A 61 7.99 0.07 4.74
C ILE A 61 9.36 -0.20 5.33
N VAL A 62 10.39 -0.29 4.49
CA VAL A 62 11.78 -0.51 4.88
C VAL A 62 12.63 0.69 4.46
N ASP A 63 13.37 1.27 5.40
CA ASP A 63 14.44 2.22 5.13
C ASP A 63 15.69 1.47 4.67
N VAL A 64 16.10 1.71 3.43
CA VAL A 64 17.30 1.14 2.80
C VAL A 64 18.38 2.19 2.53
N THR A 65 18.30 3.35 3.20
CA THR A 65 19.28 4.44 3.04
C THR A 65 20.52 4.28 3.92
N ARG A 66 20.53 3.26 4.80
CA ARG A 66 21.57 2.98 5.78
C ARG A 66 22.31 1.67 5.45
N PRO A 67 23.48 1.41 6.04
CA PRO A 67 24.19 0.15 5.83
C PRO A 67 23.38 -1.09 6.23
N VAL A 68 22.59 -0.98 7.30
CA VAL A 68 21.66 -2.02 7.76
C VAL A 68 20.23 -1.54 7.49
N PRO A 69 19.42 -2.26 6.68
CA PRO A 69 18.02 -1.90 6.46
C PRO A 69 17.19 -1.92 7.75
N VAL A 70 16.23 -1.00 7.85
CA VAL A 70 15.35 -0.86 9.03
C VAL A 70 13.90 -0.95 8.62
N LEU A 71 13.13 -1.88 9.20
CA LEU A 71 11.68 -1.93 9.04
C LEU A 71 11.04 -0.78 9.83
N LEU A 72 10.50 0.20 9.11
CA LEU A 72 9.80 1.37 9.68
C LEU A 72 8.33 1.08 9.99
N ARG A 73 7.71 0.22 9.19
CA ARG A 73 6.32 -0.18 9.37
C ARG A 73 6.15 -1.63 8.95
N GLU A 74 5.70 -2.46 9.88
CA GLU A 74 5.22 -3.80 9.56
C GLU A 74 3.89 -3.72 8.79
N GLY A 75 3.77 -4.54 7.76
CA GLY A 75 2.62 -4.60 6.88
C GLY A 75 2.46 -6.00 6.30
N ALA A 76 2.10 -6.10 5.01
CA ALA A 76 1.81 -7.38 4.36
C ALA A 76 2.99 -8.38 4.33
N ILE A 77 4.23 -7.92 4.55
CA ILE A 77 5.42 -8.76 4.66
C ILE A 77 5.98 -8.61 6.08
N SER A 78 6.01 -9.72 6.83
CA SER A 78 6.45 -9.73 8.23
C SER A 78 7.98 -9.58 8.37
N PRO A 79 8.48 -9.19 9.56
CA PRO A 79 9.91 -9.15 9.84
C PRO A 79 10.59 -10.52 9.63
N GLU A 80 9.90 -11.61 9.96
CA GLU A 80 10.43 -12.97 9.79
C GLU A 80 10.61 -13.32 8.31
N GLU A 81 9.65 -12.98 7.46
CA GLU A 81 9.75 -13.19 6.01
C GLU A 81 10.89 -12.35 5.41
N LEU A 82 11.02 -11.08 5.80
CA LEU A 82 12.09 -10.21 5.33
C LEU A 82 13.48 -10.73 5.76
N ARG A 83 13.62 -11.24 6.99
CA ARG A 83 14.87 -11.78 7.52
C ARG A 83 15.36 -13.04 6.81
N LYS A 84 14.51 -13.73 6.05
CA LYS A 84 14.96 -14.84 5.18
C LYS A 84 15.91 -14.38 4.08
N VAL A 85 15.81 -13.10 3.67
CA VAL A 85 16.63 -12.51 2.59
C VAL A 85 17.63 -11.49 3.14
N VAL A 86 17.27 -10.76 4.20
CA VAL A 86 18.11 -9.74 4.85
C VAL A 86 18.23 -10.08 6.35
N PRO A 87 19.13 -11.00 6.74
CA PRO A 87 19.17 -11.55 8.10
C PRO A 87 19.45 -10.53 9.21
N ASP A 88 20.15 -9.45 8.89
CA ASP A 88 20.54 -8.37 9.78
C ASP A 88 19.50 -7.24 9.89
N LEU A 89 18.32 -7.39 9.25
CA LEU A 89 17.23 -6.41 9.31
C LEU A 89 16.86 -6.02 10.75
N GLU A 90 16.96 -4.72 11.02
CA GLU A 90 16.50 -4.10 12.25
C GLU A 90 15.01 -3.73 12.15
N VAL A 91 14.32 -3.67 13.28
CA VAL A 91 12.93 -3.18 13.36
C VAL A 91 12.95 -1.89 14.17
N ALA A 92 12.31 -0.84 13.65
CA ALA A 92 12.19 0.41 14.37
C ALA A 92 11.47 0.19 15.71
N ASN A 93 12.00 0.78 16.78
CA ASN A 93 11.40 0.75 18.12
C ASN A 93 10.06 1.48 18.18
#